data_AF-A0A4Q0S265-F1
#
_entry.id   AF-A0A4Q0S265-F1
#
_cell.length_a   1.000
_cell.length_b   1.000
_cell.length_c   1.000
_cell.angle_alpha   90.00
_cell.angle_beta   90.00
_cell.angle_gamma   90.00
#
_symmetry.space_group_name_H-M   'P 1'
#
loop_
_entity.id
_entity.type
_entity.pdbx_description
1 polymer ?
#
loop_
_entity_poly.entity_id
_entity_poly.type
_entity_poly.pdbx_seq_one_letter_code
_entity_poly.pdbx_strand_id
1 'polypeptide(L)'
;MGVLSAVLTMGISCFAQGSEMTVTARGAEETVIEGYADADNTCAPVELPRLLLVKTPEHGSVCYRIEDFEVAGDSGSDRSCVGRWVRGISVFYSARAGYSGPDNLRYEAITDRRQDRVAVRLKVLPGPTDDSHAATNPGGSSGEQAMSIGPIPACVVPVS
;
A
#
# COMPACT_ATOMS: atom_id res chain seq x y z
N MET A 1 25.65 57.61 3.62
CA MET A 1 24.82 56.96 2.59
C MET A 1 25.43 55.57 2.33
N GLY A 2 25.12 54.58 3.15
CA GLY A 2 25.60 53.21 3.00
C GLY A 2 24.40 52.28 2.95
N VAL A 3 24.16 51.66 1.79
CA VAL A 3 23.01 50.79 1.58
C VAL A 3 23.46 49.35 1.83
N LEU A 4 23.15 48.81 3.01
CA LEU A 4 23.27 47.39 3.28
C LEU A 4 22.09 46.67 2.64
N SER A 5 22.31 46.04 1.49
CA SER A 5 21.36 45.09 0.88
C SER A 5 21.49 43.74 1.56
N ALA A 6 20.48 43.36 2.35
CA ALA A 6 20.33 42.01 2.86
C ALA A 6 19.59 41.16 1.82
N VAL A 7 20.28 40.17 1.25
CA VAL A 7 19.68 39.16 0.37
C VAL A 7 19.07 38.08 1.26
N LEU A 8 17.74 38.08 1.40
CA LEU A 8 16.98 37.01 2.04
C LEU A 8 16.81 35.85 1.06
N THR A 9 17.61 34.79 1.20
CA THR A 9 17.37 33.51 0.53
C THR A 9 16.24 32.78 1.25
N MET A 10 15.01 32.92 0.76
CA MET A 10 13.89 32.08 1.19
C MET A 10 14.11 30.66 0.68
N GLY A 11 14.47 29.75 1.58
CA GLY A 11 14.54 28.32 1.30
C GLY A 11 13.15 27.78 0.96
N ILE A 12 12.97 27.37 -0.29
CA ILE A 12 11.76 26.69 -0.76
C ILE A 12 11.75 25.30 -0.11
N SER A 13 11.06 25.16 1.02
CA SER A 13 10.74 23.85 1.58
C SER A 13 9.65 23.24 0.70
N CYS A 14 10.05 22.38 -0.22
CA CYS A 14 9.12 21.58 -1.01
C CYS A 14 8.50 20.53 -0.08
N PHE A 15 7.43 20.90 0.63
CA PHE A 15 6.61 19.93 1.35
C PHE A 15 5.85 19.10 0.31
N ALA A 16 6.44 17.97 -0.08
CA ALA A 16 5.68 16.92 -0.75
C ALA A 16 4.68 16.35 0.26
N GLN A 17 3.39 16.67 0.08
CA GLN A 17 2.29 16.11 0.85
C GLN A 17 2.13 14.63 0.46
N GLY A 18 2.97 13.77 1.01
CA GLY A 18 2.82 12.31 0.90
C GLY A 18 2.31 11.76 2.23
N SER A 19 1.33 10.87 2.19
CA SER A 19 0.94 10.08 3.35
C SER A 19 2.05 9.08 3.61
N GLU A 20 2.64 9.11 4.81
CA GLU A 20 3.64 8.13 5.24
C GLU A 20 3.04 7.23 6.32
N MET A 21 3.12 5.92 6.12
CA MET A 21 2.61 4.93 7.07
C MET A 21 3.64 3.84 7.38
N THR A 22 3.48 3.22 8.54
CA THR A 22 4.28 2.05 8.94
C THR A 22 3.37 0.84 9.11
N VAL A 23 3.72 -0.26 8.44
CA VAL A 23 2.97 -1.52 8.45
C VAL A 23 3.87 -2.62 9.01
N THR A 24 3.34 -3.43 9.93
CA THR A 24 4.04 -4.63 10.39
C THR A 24 3.50 -5.83 9.64
N ALA A 25 4.36 -6.52 8.89
CA ALA A 25 4.03 -7.72 8.15
C ALA A 25 4.65 -8.95 8.82
N ARG A 26 4.11 -10.14 8.54
CA ARG A 26 4.75 -11.41 8.91
C ARG A 26 5.19 -12.16 7.65
N GLY A 27 6.33 -12.83 7.74
CA GLY A 27 6.77 -13.74 6.68
C GLY A 27 5.72 -14.81 6.41
N ALA A 28 5.56 -15.18 5.14
CA ALA A 28 4.58 -16.17 4.66
C ALA A 28 3.09 -15.79 4.81
N GLU A 29 2.77 -14.55 5.20
CA GLU A 29 1.39 -14.04 5.28
C GLU A 29 1.21 -12.79 4.40
N GLU A 30 0.04 -12.67 3.77
CA GLU A 30 -0.36 -11.41 3.15
C GLU A 30 -0.78 -10.41 4.23
N THR A 31 -0.29 -9.18 4.12
CA THR A 31 -0.59 -8.09 5.06
C THR A 31 -1.32 -6.97 4.33
N VAL A 32 -2.46 -6.52 4.87
CA VAL A 32 -3.17 -5.34 4.35
C VAL A 32 -2.33 -4.09 4.65
N ILE A 33 -2.04 -3.31 3.61
CA ILE A 33 -1.42 -1.99 3.72
C ILE A 33 -2.50 -0.94 4.00
N GLU A 34 -3.48 -0.85 3.10
CA GLU A 34 -4.53 0.17 3.14
C GLU A 34 -5.74 -0.30 2.32
N GLY A 35 -6.93 0.20 2.71
CA GLY A 35 -8.18 0.01 1.98
C GLY A 35 -8.72 1.33 1.46
N TYR A 36 -9.25 1.32 0.24
CA TYR A 36 -9.91 2.45 -0.41
C TYR A 36 -11.37 2.09 -0.66
N ALA A 37 -12.26 2.73 0.09
CA ALA A 37 -13.70 2.56 -0.06
C ALA A 37 -14.38 3.86 0.36
N ASP A 38 -15.00 4.54 -0.60
CA ASP A 38 -15.87 5.69 -0.32
C ASP A 38 -17.27 5.43 -0.89
N ALA A 39 -18.27 6.04 -0.25
CA ALA A 39 -19.66 6.03 -0.69
C ALA A 39 -20.07 7.46 -1.06
N ASP A 40 -20.93 7.63 -2.07
CA ASP A 40 -21.55 8.92 -2.31
C ASP A 40 -22.73 9.18 -1.35
N ASN A 41 -23.36 10.35 -1.48
CA ASN A 41 -24.51 10.73 -0.65
C ASN A 41 -25.76 9.86 -0.86
N THR A 42 -25.78 8.98 -1.87
CA THR A 42 -26.81 7.96 -2.09
C THR A 42 -26.39 6.58 -1.57
N CYS A 43 -25.22 6.50 -0.95
CA CYS A 43 -24.56 5.29 -0.48
C CYS A 43 -24.21 4.31 -1.60
N ALA A 44 -24.02 4.81 -2.81
CA ALA A 44 -23.46 4.03 -3.90
C ALA A 44 -21.92 4.06 -3.82
N PRO A 45 -21.23 2.97 -4.20
CA PRO A 45 -19.78 2.97 -4.29
C PRO A 45 -19.30 4.05 -5.26
N VAL A 46 -18.28 4.82 -4.87
CA VAL A 46 -17.63 5.74 -5.80
C VAL A 46 -16.63 5.01 -6.69
N GLU A 47 -16.03 5.74 -7.64
CA GLU A 47 -14.97 5.22 -8.50
C GLU A 47 -13.79 4.65 -7.67
N LEU A 48 -13.36 3.43 -8.01
CA LEU A 48 -12.19 2.80 -7.41
C LEU A 48 -10.89 3.43 -7.92
N PRO A 49 -9.89 3.70 -7.06
CA PRO A 49 -8.66 4.32 -7.50
C PRO A 49 -7.84 3.40 -8.42
N ARG A 50 -7.21 4.01 -9.41
CA ARG A 50 -6.10 3.38 -10.14
C ARG A 50 -4.86 3.43 -9.26
N LEU A 51 -4.25 2.27 -9.04
CA LEU A 51 -3.07 2.12 -8.19
C LEU A 51 -1.80 2.03 -9.05
N LEU A 52 -0.86 2.96 -8.85
CA LEU A 52 0.41 3.01 -9.58
C LEU A 52 1.59 2.89 -8.62
N LEU A 53 2.33 1.79 -8.70
CA LEU A 53 3.58 1.57 -7.98
C LEU A 53 4.67 2.48 -8.56
N VAL A 54 5.21 3.38 -7.74
CA VAL A 54 6.28 4.32 -8.11
C VAL A 54 7.63 3.94 -7.49
N LYS A 55 7.63 3.18 -6.39
CA LYS A 55 8.81 2.49 -5.86
C LYS A 55 8.42 1.08 -5.46
N THR A 56 9.12 0.11 -6.03
CA THR A 56 8.92 -1.32 -5.77
C THR A 56 9.49 -1.71 -4.41
N PRO A 57 8.85 -2.65 -3.67
CA PRO A 57 9.50 -3.30 -2.53
C PRO A 57 10.72 -4.11 -3.00
N GLU A 58 11.75 -4.20 -2.16
CA GLU A 58 12.98 -4.96 -2.45
C GLU A 58 12.85 -6.44 -2.03
N HIS A 59 12.00 -6.69 -1.02
CA HIS A 59 11.92 -7.96 -0.31
C HIS A 59 10.50 -8.52 -0.22
N GLY A 60 9.64 -8.14 -1.16
CA GLY A 60 8.29 -8.66 -1.26
C GLY A 60 7.61 -8.25 -2.56
N SER A 61 6.30 -8.40 -2.58
CA SER A 61 5.43 -7.98 -3.67
C SER A 61 4.19 -7.28 -3.13
N VAL A 62 3.54 -6.49 -3.98
CA VAL A 62 2.28 -5.80 -3.69
C VAL A 62 1.25 -6.14 -4.76
N CYS A 63 0.01 -6.36 -4.35
CA CYS A 63 -1.12 -6.58 -5.24
C CYS A 63 -2.38 -5.96 -4.64
N TYR A 64 -3.48 -5.94 -5.39
CA TYR A 64 -4.76 -5.46 -4.87
C TYR A 64 -5.87 -6.52 -5.01
N ARG A 65 -6.85 -6.49 -4.11
CA ARG A 65 -8.13 -7.18 -4.29
C ARG A 65 -9.27 -6.19 -4.19
N ILE A 66 -10.33 -6.47 -4.93
CA ILE A 66 -11.60 -5.76 -4.75
C ILE A 66 -12.40 -6.52 -3.69
N GLU A 67 -12.80 -5.81 -2.65
CA GLU A 67 -13.48 -6.35 -1.48
C GLU A 67 -14.65 -5.45 -1.11
N ASP A 68 -15.61 -5.98 -0.34
CA ASP A 68 -16.69 -5.17 0.22
C ASP A 68 -16.26 -4.67 1.61
N PHE A 69 -16.46 -3.38 1.85
CA PHE A 69 -16.13 -2.70 3.09
C PHE A 69 -17.40 -2.18 3.74
N GLU A 70 -17.52 -2.36 5.05
CA GLU A 70 -18.54 -1.67 5.83
C GLU A 70 -18.13 -0.19 6.02
N VAL A 71 -19.02 0.73 5.69
CA VAL A 71 -18.81 2.17 5.93
C VAL A 71 -18.74 2.41 7.44
N ALA A 72 -17.55 2.76 7.93
CA ALA A 72 -17.28 2.96 9.34
C ALA A 72 -17.95 4.23 9.89
N GLY A 73 -18.30 4.22 11.19
CA GLY A 73 -19.02 5.32 11.84
C GLY A 73 -18.28 6.66 11.95
N ASP A 74 -16.97 6.67 11.67
CA ASP A 74 -16.09 7.83 11.67
C ASP A 74 -15.85 8.41 10.27
N SER A 75 -16.48 7.86 9.22
CA SER A 75 -16.40 8.33 7.83
C SER A 75 -17.14 9.66 7.62
N GLY A 76 -16.57 10.76 8.13
CA GLY A 76 -16.84 12.15 7.73
C GLY A 76 -18.26 12.47 7.23
N SER A 77 -18.36 12.98 6.00
CA SER A 77 -19.59 13.51 5.36
C SER A 77 -20.69 12.47 5.12
N ASP A 78 -20.42 11.18 5.32
CA ASP A 78 -21.24 10.09 4.80
C ASP A 78 -21.91 9.30 5.94
N ARG A 79 -22.20 9.97 7.06
CA ARG A 79 -22.85 9.37 8.24
C ARG A 79 -24.16 8.65 7.93
N SER A 80 -24.85 9.04 6.86
CA SER A 80 -26.07 8.38 6.37
C SER A 80 -25.84 6.98 5.80
N CYS A 81 -24.59 6.64 5.46
CA CYS A 81 -24.20 5.40 4.83
C CYS A 81 -23.53 4.40 5.78
N VAL A 82 -23.30 4.80 7.04
CA VAL A 82 -22.70 3.94 8.07
C VAL A 82 -23.42 2.60 8.18
N GLY A 83 -22.65 1.52 8.22
CA GLY A 83 -23.16 0.14 8.28
C GLY A 83 -23.57 -0.46 6.93
N ARG A 84 -23.50 0.31 5.83
CA ARG A 84 -23.67 -0.25 4.48
C ARG A 84 -22.36 -0.84 3.98
N TRP A 85 -22.49 -1.86 3.15
CA TRP A 85 -21.38 -2.46 2.44
C TRP A 85 -21.21 -1.78 1.10
N VAL A 86 -19.98 -1.33 0.82
CA VAL A 86 -19.59 -0.72 -0.44
C VAL A 86 -18.35 -1.41 -0.99
N ARG A 87 -18.29 -1.53 -2.30
CA ARG A 87 -17.17 -2.15 -3.00
C ARG A 87 -15.97 -1.21 -2.98
N GLY A 88 -14.83 -1.71 -2.55
CA GLY A 88 -13.57 -0.98 -2.43
C GLY A 88 -12.38 -1.78 -2.94
N ILE A 89 -11.17 -1.27 -2.73
CA ILE A 89 -9.91 -1.96 -3.01
C ILE A 89 -9.07 -2.06 -1.74
N SER A 90 -8.59 -3.26 -1.42
CA SER A 90 -7.52 -3.49 -0.45
C SER A 90 -6.19 -3.68 -1.16
N VAL A 91 -5.13 -3.04 -0.67
CA VAL A 91 -3.75 -3.23 -1.12
C VAL A 91 -3.04 -4.18 -0.16
N PHE A 92 -2.44 -5.25 -0.69
CA PHE A 92 -1.77 -6.29 0.08
C PHE A 92 -0.29 -6.33 -0.21
N TYR A 93 0.51 -6.57 0.83
CA TYR A 93 1.92 -6.91 0.74
C TYR A 93 2.14 -8.37 1.08
N SER A 94 2.98 -9.05 0.32
CA SER A 94 3.51 -10.37 0.65
C SER A 94 5.03 -10.31 0.71
N ALA A 95 5.61 -10.65 1.86
CA ALA A 95 7.06 -10.76 2.00
C ALA A 95 7.60 -11.92 1.16
N ARG A 96 8.82 -11.78 0.65
CA ARG A 96 9.57 -12.90 0.07
C ARG A 96 9.73 -13.99 1.14
N ALA A 97 9.60 -15.24 0.72
CA ALA A 97 9.78 -16.38 1.62
C ALA A 97 11.12 -16.30 2.37
N GLY A 98 11.07 -16.46 3.70
CA GLY A 98 12.24 -16.43 4.58
C GLY A 98 12.82 -15.03 4.86
N TYR A 99 12.27 -13.97 4.28
CA TYR A 99 12.71 -12.61 4.59
C TYR A 99 12.14 -12.09 5.90
N SER A 100 13.00 -11.45 6.70
CA SER A 100 12.62 -10.64 7.86
C SER A 100 13.52 -9.41 7.91
N GLY A 101 12.95 -8.24 8.17
CA GLY A 101 13.68 -6.98 8.11
C GLY A 101 12.83 -5.82 7.60
N PRO A 102 13.44 -4.65 7.39
CA PRO A 102 12.76 -3.48 6.86
C PRO A 102 12.59 -3.58 5.34
N ASP A 103 11.39 -3.29 4.85
CA ASP A 103 11.12 -3.10 3.43
C ASP A 103 10.39 -1.76 3.24
N ASN A 104 10.30 -1.28 2.01
CA ASN A 104 9.58 -0.03 1.73
C ASN A 104 9.11 0.03 0.29
N LEU A 105 7.96 0.64 0.09
CA LEU A 105 7.40 0.88 -1.23
C LEU A 105 6.71 2.24 -1.28
N ARG A 106 6.43 2.70 -2.50
CA ARG A 106 5.64 3.91 -2.73
C ARG A 106 4.68 3.68 -3.87
N TYR A 107 3.44 4.12 -3.72
CA TYR A 107 2.45 4.07 -4.78
C TYR A 107 1.57 5.31 -4.79
N GLU A 108 0.86 5.51 -5.89
CA GLU A 108 -0.17 6.54 -6.02
C GLU A 108 -1.55 5.89 -6.16
N ALA A 109 -2.54 6.40 -5.43
CA ALA A 109 -3.94 6.05 -5.59
C ALA A 109 -4.67 7.21 -6.25
N ILE A 110 -5.18 7.00 -7.46
CA ILE A 110 -5.69 8.06 -8.34
C ILE A 110 -7.16 7.81 -8.69
N THR A 111 -8.02 8.75 -8.33
CA THR A 111 -9.40 8.88 -8.82
C THR A 111 -9.55 10.16 -9.62
N ASP A 112 -10.70 10.40 -10.23
CA ASP A 112 -10.99 11.69 -10.88
C ASP A 112 -10.95 12.89 -9.92
N ARG A 113 -11.13 12.67 -8.62
CA ARG A 113 -11.22 13.73 -7.61
C ARG A 113 -9.95 13.91 -6.78
N ARG A 114 -9.14 12.86 -6.64
CA ARG A 114 -8.03 12.82 -5.68
C ARG A 114 -6.87 12.01 -6.22
N GLN A 115 -5.65 12.46 -5.89
CA GLN A 115 -4.42 11.72 -6.09
C GLN A 115 -3.66 11.67 -4.77
N ASP A 116 -3.57 10.49 -4.19
CA ASP A 116 -2.83 10.25 -2.96
C ASP A 116 -1.47 9.64 -3.27
N ARG A 117 -0.41 10.23 -2.73
CA ARG A 117 0.93 9.66 -2.75
C ARG A 117 1.20 8.97 -1.43
N VAL A 118 1.40 7.67 -1.46
CA VAL A 118 1.56 6.84 -0.27
C VAL A 118 2.98 6.30 -0.19
N ALA A 119 3.65 6.53 0.95
CA ALA A 119 4.93 5.95 1.30
C ALA A 119 4.72 4.95 2.44
N VAL A 120 5.09 3.70 2.19
CA VAL A 120 4.91 2.61 3.16
C VAL A 120 6.27 2.14 3.65
N ARG A 121 6.46 2.15 4.96
CA ARG A 121 7.57 1.49 5.65
C ARG A 121 7.07 0.16 6.21
N LEU A 122 7.67 -0.94 5.80
CA LEU A 122 7.32 -2.26 6.28
C LEU A 122 8.33 -2.73 7.31
N LYS A 123 7.84 -3.30 8.40
CA LYS A 123 8.61 -4.09 9.34
C LYS A 123 8.18 -5.55 9.21
N VAL A 124 8.98 -6.36 8.52
CA VAL A 124 8.69 -7.78 8.31
C VAL A 124 9.24 -8.59 9.47
N LEU A 125 8.34 -9.19 10.23
CA LEU A 125 8.66 -10.16 11.28
C LEU A 125 8.83 -11.55 10.66
N PRO A 126 9.61 -12.45 11.29
CA PRO A 126 9.64 -13.86 10.90
C PRO A 126 8.23 -14.45 10.86
N GLY A 127 7.96 -15.29 9.86
CA GLY A 127 6.77 -16.13 9.83
C GLY A 127 6.81 -17.22 10.92
N PRO A 128 5.71 -17.93 11.15
CA PRO A 128 5.74 -19.13 11.97
C PRO A 128 6.78 -20.11 11.40
N THR A 129 7.73 -20.54 12.23
CA THR A 129 8.67 -21.61 11.87
C THR A 129 7.90 -22.92 11.88
N ASP A 130 7.62 -23.46 10.70
CA ASP A 130 7.25 -24.87 10.61
C ASP A 130 8.51 -25.69 10.97
N ASP A 131 8.59 -26.15 12.22
CA ASP A 131 9.62 -27.07 12.72
C ASP A 131 9.53 -28.48 12.07
N SER A 132 9.02 -28.57 10.85
CA SER A 132 8.79 -29.84 10.13
C SER A 132 9.00 -29.72 8.64
N HIS A 133 10.08 -29.05 8.20
CA HIS A 133 10.68 -29.35 6.89
C HIS A 133 12.19 -29.50 7.04
N ALA A 134 12.58 -30.69 7.50
CA ALA A 134 13.92 -31.21 7.26
C ALA A 134 14.20 -31.20 5.75
N ALA A 135 15.31 -30.54 5.39
CA ALA A 135 16.10 -30.71 4.17
C ALA A 135 15.38 -31.28 2.94
N THR A 136 14.99 -30.43 2.00
CA THR A 136 15.03 -30.79 0.58
C THR A 136 15.76 -29.68 -0.18
N ASN A 137 16.76 -30.08 -0.95
CA ASN A 137 17.83 -29.29 -1.54
C ASN A 137 17.39 -28.18 -2.52
N PRO A 138 18.30 -27.23 -2.85
CA PRO A 138 18.00 -25.98 -3.53
C PRO A 138 17.89 -26.19 -5.03
N GLY A 139 16.69 -26.03 -5.57
CA GLY A 139 16.43 -26.32 -6.99
C GLY A 139 15.13 -25.68 -7.46
N GLY A 140 14.94 -24.41 -7.14
CA GLY A 140 13.79 -23.63 -7.56
C GLY A 140 14.20 -22.19 -7.74
N SER A 141 15.10 -21.93 -8.70
CA SER A 141 15.23 -20.61 -9.31
C SER A 141 13.95 -20.34 -10.11
N SER A 142 12.83 -20.12 -9.43
CA SER A 142 11.87 -19.16 -9.92
C SER A 142 12.35 -17.86 -9.30
N GLY A 143 13.17 -17.12 -10.05
CA GLY A 143 13.49 -15.76 -9.67
C GLY A 143 12.16 -15.06 -9.44
N GLU A 144 11.86 -14.80 -8.16
CA GLU A 144 10.68 -14.06 -7.76
C GLU A 144 10.73 -12.77 -8.56
N GLN A 145 9.82 -12.65 -9.52
CA GLN A 145 9.94 -11.67 -10.57
C GLN A 145 9.90 -10.30 -9.90
N ALA A 146 11.04 -9.60 -9.94
CA ALA A 146 11.15 -8.29 -9.35
C ALA A 146 10.02 -7.44 -9.92
N MET A 147 9.22 -6.86 -9.02
CA MET A 147 8.13 -5.99 -9.46
C MET A 147 8.69 -4.86 -10.32
N SER A 148 7.88 -4.43 -11.29
CA SER A 148 8.17 -3.25 -12.09
C SER A 148 7.32 -2.08 -11.62
N ILE A 149 7.85 -0.87 -11.76
CA ILE A 149 7.07 0.37 -11.62
C ILE A 149 5.92 0.33 -12.65
N GLY A 150 4.75 0.80 -12.25
CA GLY A 150 3.54 0.77 -13.09
C GLY A 150 2.29 0.36 -12.30
N PRO A 151 1.22 -0.08 -13.00
CA PRO A 151 0.01 -0.54 -12.33
C PRO A 151 0.28 -1.64 -11.32
N ILE A 152 -0.24 -1.50 -10.10
CA ILE A 152 -0.25 -2.61 -9.14
C ILE A 152 -1.18 -3.69 -9.70
N PRO A 153 -0.75 -4.96 -9.82
CA PRO A 153 -1.58 -6.03 -10.35
C PRO A 153 -2.64 -6.47 -9.34
N ALA A 154 -3.71 -7.09 -9.85
CA ALA A 154 -4.65 -7.80 -8.97
C ALA A 154 -3.95 -9.01 -8.33
N CYS A 155 -4.30 -9.34 -7.10
CA CYS A 155 -3.76 -10.52 -6.42
C CYS A 155 -4.21 -11.80 -7.15
N VAL A 156 -3.28 -12.74 -7.31
CA VAL A 156 -3.60 -14.06 -7.85
C VAL A 156 -4.25 -14.86 -6.72
N VAL A 157 -5.56 -15.08 -6.81
CA VAL A 157 -6.24 -16.07 -5.96
C VAL A 157 -5.81 -17.46 -6.41
N PRO A 158 -5.21 -18.29 -5.53
CA PRO A 158 -4.93 -19.67 -5.87
C PRO A 158 -6.27 -20.36 -6.16
N VAL A 159 -6.48 -20.81 -7.40
CA VAL A 159 -7.57 -21.74 -7.70
C VAL A 159 -7.26 -23.05 -6.99
N SER A 160 -8.14 -23.47 -6.09
CA SER A 160 -8.06 -24.76 -5.39
C SER A 160 -8.53 -25.91 -6.28
#